data_AF-A0A183B828-F1
#
_entry.id   AF-A0A183B828-F1
#
_cell.length_a   1.000
_cell.length_b   1.000
_cell.length_c   1.000
_cell.angle_alpha   90.00
_cell.angle_beta   90.00
_cell.angle_gamma   90.00
#
_symmetry.space_group_name_H-M   'P 1'
#
loop_
_entity.id
_entity.type
_entity.pdbx_description
1 polymer ?
#
loop_
_entity_poly.entity_id
_entity_poly.type
_entity_poly.pdbx_seq_one_letter_code
_entity_poly.pdbx_strand_id
1 'polypeptide(L)'
;LAGLHASRSASGTKNATTATTTELNRQLTTDWYPVTFNLVYELPQFVAYFQRKQQEIEAQENVEDNGGHIDSSDQKRCSDQNCPRCTFYRVREEPSELRKALNAAQRHNIWILKPWNTGRGFGITISNNLDQIIRLCDTNPLIASRYVTDPVLFYRDDLNASVKFDVRYVILLRSVHPLKLFVSNVFWLRFANQSFDLNDFDNYGRHFTVMNYREDQELKHINCDEFIQMFEQQYPSVAWSSIQADIFRLLVDIFTTACTHPAPKGITASPQSRALYAIDLMLEWSSDGSGEGDANIGLKGLPATHRISPVVFEINYSPDCRRACKYYPEFFNHVFGCLFLDDPPEKCNMTQLV
;
A
#
# COMPACT_ATOMS: atom_id res chain seq x y z
N LEU A 1 14.76 2.78 -5.22
CA LEU A 1 14.01 3.95 -5.71
C LEU A 1 13.31 4.69 -4.58
N ALA A 2 12.46 4.04 -3.76
CA ALA A 2 11.93 4.68 -2.55
C ALA A 2 13.02 5.09 -1.55
N GLY A 3 14.02 4.23 -1.30
CA GLY A 3 15.24 4.59 -0.55
C GLY A 3 16.11 5.70 -1.18
N LEU A 4 15.88 6.06 -2.46
CA LEU A 4 16.58 7.20 -3.11
C LEU A 4 15.84 8.52 -2.88
N HIS A 5 14.50 8.53 -2.76
CA HIS A 5 13.74 9.70 -2.28
C HIS A 5 14.05 10.01 -0.82
N ALA A 6 14.11 8.96 0.00
CA ALA A 6 14.59 9.03 1.38
C ALA A 6 15.95 9.76 1.48
N SER A 7 16.89 9.41 0.59
CA SER A 7 18.22 10.03 0.54
C SER A 7 18.24 11.50 0.08
N ARG A 8 17.29 11.94 -0.76
CA ARG A 8 17.21 13.35 -1.20
C ARG A 8 16.75 14.27 -0.06
N SER A 9 15.81 13.82 0.76
CA SER A 9 15.35 14.52 1.97
C SER A 9 16.44 14.56 3.06
N ALA A 10 17.31 13.55 3.13
CA ALA A 10 18.39 13.42 4.11
C ALA A 10 19.70 14.16 3.75
N SER A 11 19.83 14.75 2.56
CA SER A 11 21.07 15.42 2.11
C SER A 11 21.43 16.71 2.88
N GLY A 12 20.60 17.12 3.86
CA GLY A 12 20.78 18.34 4.66
C GLY A 12 20.98 18.18 6.16
N THR A 13 20.95 16.98 6.76
CA THR A 13 20.86 16.85 8.23
C THR A 13 21.85 15.85 8.84
N LYS A 14 22.53 16.31 9.90
CA LYS A 14 23.54 15.59 10.67
C LYS A 14 22.90 14.49 11.53
N ASN A 15 23.54 13.31 11.52
CA ASN A 15 23.42 12.17 12.45
C ASN A 15 22.05 11.47 12.57
N ALA A 16 21.93 10.32 11.88
CA ALA A 16 20.84 9.34 12.04
C ALA A 16 20.68 8.79 13.47
N THR A 17 21.67 8.99 14.34
CA THR A 17 21.68 8.52 15.74
C THR A 17 20.78 9.34 16.68
N THR A 18 20.35 10.54 16.29
CA THR A 18 19.52 11.44 17.13
C THR A 18 18.13 11.72 16.56
N ALA A 19 17.75 11.10 15.43
CA ALA A 19 16.45 11.29 14.81
C ALA A 19 15.34 10.54 15.57
N THR A 20 14.17 11.18 15.75
CA THR A 20 12.96 10.56 16.30
C THR A 20 12.38 9.55 15.30
N THR A 21 11.54 8.61 15.76
CA THR A 21 10.88 7.62 14.88
C THR A 21 10.02 8.31 13.82
N THR A 22 9.34 9.41 14.16
CA THR A 22 8.60 10.25 13.20
C THR A 22 9.51 10.87 12.14
N GLU A 23 10.69 11.39 12.51
CA GLU A 23 11.64 11.94 11.54
C GLU A 23 12.23 10.83 10.65
N LEU A 24 12.47 9.64 11.20
CA LEU A 24 12.87 8.47 10.43
C LEU A 24 11.76 7.99 9.50
N ASN A 25 10.49 7.99 9.93
CA ASN A 25 9.35 7.68 9.06
C ASN A 25 9.33 8.65 7.88
N ARG A 26 9.34 9.96 8.16
CA ARG A 26 9.37 11.01 7.14
C ARG A 26 10.57 10.91 6.18
N GLN A 27 11.70 10.41 6.68
CA GLN A 27 12.90 10.20 5.87
C GLN A 27 12.91 8.86 5.13
N LEU A 28 12.22 7.82 5.60
CA LEU A 28 12.26 6.46 5.05
C LEU A 28 11.01 6.08 4.24
N THR A 29 9.98 6.94 4.24
CA THR A 29 8.76 6.77 3.45
C THR A 29 8.68 7.79 2.31
N THR A 30 7.85 7.44 1.34
CA THR A 30 7.12 8.42 0.54
C THR A 30 5.64 8.25 0.87
N ASP A 31 4.78 9.19 0.50
CA ASP A 31 3.33 9.14 0.78
C ASP A 31 2.65 7.83 0.35
N TRP A 32 3.30 7.06 -0.53
CA TRP A 32 2.80 5.85 -1.15
C TRP A 32 3.66 4.60 -0.94
N TYR A 33 4.83 4.72 -0.31
CA TYR A 33 5.72 3.56 -0.06
C TYR A 33 5.94 3.35 1.44
N PRO A 34 5.61 2.16 1.97
CA PRO A 34 5.76 1.88 3.39
C PRO A 34 7.24 1.92 3.79
N VAL A 35 7.50 2.26 5.07
CA VAL A 35 8.84 2.13 5.66
C VAL A 35 9.36 0.73 5.37
N THR A 36 10.45 0.65 4.63
CA THR A 36 11.02 -0.63 4.18
C THR A 36 12.52 -0.62 4.34
N PHE A 37 13.05 -1.70 4.91
CA PHE A 37 14.47 -1.93 5.07
C PHE A 37 14.89 -3.15 4.25
N ASN A 38 16.06 -3.06 3.62
CA ASN A 38 16.74 -4.21 3.05
C ASN A 38 17.54 -4.92 4.15
N LEU A 39 17.08 -6.09 4.59
CA LEU A 39 17.65 -6.78 5.76
C LEU A 39 19.02 -7.42 5.49
N VAL A 40 19.55 -7.38 4.26
CA VAL A 40 20.94 -7.79 4.01
C VAL A 40 21.91 -6.66 4.31
N TYR A 41 21.53 -5.41 4.02
CA TYR A 41 22.43 -4.26 4.17
C TYR A 41 22.05 -3.34 5.33
N GLU A 42 20.81 -3.43 5.82
CA GLU A 42 20.20 -2.49 6.76
C GLU A 42 19.67 -3.18 8.02
N LEU A 43 20.07 -4.42 8.31
CA LEU A 43 19.62 -5.16 9.49
C LEU A 43 19.88 -4.40 10.82
N PRO A 44 21.07 -3.82 11.08
CA PRO A 44 21.27 -3.03 12.30
C PRO A 44 20.34 -1.82 12.41
N GLN A 45 20.08 -1.12 11.30
CA GLN A 45 19.19 0.04 11.23
C GLN A 45 17.75 -0.38 11.48
N PHE A 46 17.33 -1.50 10.89
CA PHE A 46 16.02 -2.10 11.13
C PHE A 46 15.85 -2.48 12.61
N VAL A 47 16.81 -3.19 13.21
CA VAL A 47 16.76 -3.58 14.63
C VAL A 47 16.64 -2.36 15.54
N ALA A 48 17.45 -1.32 15.31
CA ALA A 48 17.39 -0.09 16.08
C ALA A 48 16.06 0.67 15.89
N TYR A 49 15.51 0.68 14.67
CA TYR A 49 14.18 1.24 14.40
C TYR A 49 13.08 0.44 15.13
N PHE A 50 13.11 -0.88 15.00
CA PHE A 50 12.12 -1.78 15.61
C PHE A 50 12.06 -1.60 17.13
N GLN A 51 13.22 -1.60 17.80
CA GLN A 51 13.31 -1.48 19.25
C GLN A 51 12.81 -0.11 19.75
N ARG A 52 13.15 0.98 19.05
CA ARG A 52 12.65 2.33 19.39
C ARG A 52 11.14 2.41 19.26
N LYS A 53 10.59 1.94 18.14
CA LYS A 53 9.14 1.91 17.93
C LYS A 53 8.44 1.04 18.97
N GLN A 54 9.03 -0.09 19.36
CA GLN A 54 8.50 -0.96 20.40
C GLN A 54 8.46 -0.26 21.76
N GLN A 55 9.53 0.45 22.14
CA GLN A 55 9.57 1.24 23.37
C GLN A 55 8.54 2.37 23.38
N GLU A 56 8.32 3.03 22.24
CA GLU A 56 7.28 4.07 22.10
C GLU A 56 5.88 3.52 22.33
N ILE A 57 5.57 2.35 21.75
CA ILE A 57 4.28 1.66 21.94
C ILE A 57 4.10 1.27 23.41
N GLU A 58 5.09 0.63 24.02
CA GLU A 58 5.06 0.22 25.43
C GLU A 58 4.93 1.43 26.38
N ALA A 59 5.62 2.53 26.08
CA ALA A 59 5.50 3.76 26.87
C ALA A 59 4.08 4.34 26.81
N GLN A 60 3.43 4.31 25.65
CA GLN A 60 2.05 4.76 25.49
C GLN A 60 1.06 3.85 26.23
N GLU A 61 1.21 2.53 26.15
CA GLU A 61 0.36 1.55 26.85
C GLU A 61 0.45 1.70 28.37
N ASN A 62 1.66 1.87 28.91
CA ASN A 62 1.89 2.07 30.34
C ASN A 62 1.25 3.36 30.88
N VAL A 63 1.10 4.41 30.07
CA VAL A 63 0.41 5.64 30.51
C VAL A 63 -1.10 5.40 30.62
N GLU A 64 -1.68 4.61 29.73
CA GLU A 64 -3.11 4.26 29.78
C GLU A 64 -3.45 3.40 30.99
N ASP A 65 -2.65 2.36 31.26
CA ASP A 65 -2.89 1.42 32.36
C ASP A 65 -2.78 2.09 33.74
N ASN A 66 -1.94 3.12 33.86
CA ASN A 66 -1.79 3.90 35.10
C ASN A 66 -2.84 5.01 35.28
N GLY A 67 -3.87 5.05 34.44
CA GLY A 67 -4.92 6.08 34.50
C GLY A 67 -4.42 7.49 34.15
N GLY A 68 -3.23 7.59 33.55
CA GLY A 68 -2.68 8.84 33.07
C GLY A 68 -3.50 9.36 31.90
N HIS A 69 -3.83 10.66 31.91
CA HIS A 69 -4.41 11.30 30.75
C HIS A 69 -3.30 11.49 29.72
N ILE A 70 -3.30 10.68 28.65
CA ILE A 70 -2.46 10.95 27.49
C ILE A 70 -2.89 12.31 26.93
N ASP A 71 -1.94 13.22 26.75
CA ASP A 71 -2.18 14.45 26.00
C ASP A 71 -2.62 14.03 24.59
N SER A 72 -3.92 14.13 24.34
CA SER A 72 -4.65 13.47 23.26
C SER A 72 -4.36 14.01 21.85
N SER A 73 -3.14 14.47 21.59
CA SER A 73 -2.74 14.98 20.28
C SER A 73 -2.75 13.89 19.19
N ASP A 74 -2.47 12.63 19.56
CA ASP A 74 -2.55 11.47 18.65
C ASP A 74 -3.77 10.55 18.90
N GLN A 75 -4.40 10.64 20.07
CA GLN A 75 -5.71 10.02 20.37
C GLN A 75 -6.89 10.80 19.79
N LYS A 76 -6.75 11.44 18.62
CA LYS A 76 -7.90 12.07 17.97
C LYS A 76 -8.86 10.97 17.50
N ARG A 77 -9.74 10.57 18.42
CA ARG A 77 -11.09 10.06 18.12
C ARG A 77 -11.53 10.82 16.90
N CYS A 78 -11.72 10.12 15.80
CA CYS A 78 -12.32 10.73 14.63
C CYS A 78 -13.63 11.36 15.09
N SER A 79 -13.63 12.69 15.20
CA SER A 79 -14.75 13.45 15.72
C SER A 79 -15.80 13.68 14.63
N ASP A 80 -15.44 13.35 13.39
CA ASP A 80 -16.31 13.37 12.25
C ASP A 80 -17.28 12.18 12.27
N GLN A 81 -18.56 12.48 12.48
CA GLN A 81 -19.63 11.48 12.46
C GLN A 81 -19.84 10.88 11.07
N ASN A 82 -19.42 11.57 10.01
CA ASN A 82 -19.55 11.17 8.61
C ASN A 82 -18.24 10.58 8.05
N CYS A 83 -17.26 10.33 8.91
CA CYS A 83 -16.02 9.71 8.48
C CYS A 83 -16.30 8.37 7.79
N PRO A 84 -15.79 8.14 6.58
CA PRO A 84 -16.07 6.94 5.80
C PRO A 84 -15.61 5.67 6.52
N ARG A 85 -14.42 5.71 7.13
CA ARG A 85 -13.90 4.61 7.96
C ARG A 85 -14.83 4.26 9.11
N CYS A 86 -15.17 5.24 9.94
CA CYS A 86 -16.00 5.01 11.12
C CYS A 86 -17.41 4.56 10.75
N THR A 87 -17.98 5.12 9.67
CA THR A 87 -19.29 4.74 9.16
C THR A 87 -19.30 3.28 8.72
N PHE A 88 -18.29 2.83 7.96
CA PHE A 88 -18.20 1.45 7.50
C PHE A 88 -18.20 0.44 8.66
N TYR A 89 -17.35 0.66 9.66
CA TYR A 89 -17.26 -0.25 10.80
C TYR A 89 -18.51 -0.18 11.70
N ARG A 90 -19.18 0.97 11.85
CA ARG A 90 -20.44 1.07 12.61
C ARG A 90 -21.58 0.24 12.00
N VAL A 91 -21.60 0.10 10.68
CA VAL A 91 -22.66 -0.64 9.98
C VAL A 91 -22.40 -2.15 10.03
N ARG A 92 -21.14 -2.58 10.07
CA ARG A 92 -20.73 -3.97 9.81
C ARG A 92 -20.06 -4.68 10.99
N GLU A 93 -19.68 -3.98 12.04
CA GLU A 93 -19.09 -4.57 13.25
C GLU A 93 -19.86 -4.19 14.53
N GLU A 94 -19.88 -5.11 15.48
CA GLU A 94 -20.45 -4.88 16.81
C GLU A 94 -19.74 -3.71 17.51
N PRO A 95 -20.45 -2.87 18.30
CA PRO A 95 -19.90 -1.66 18.91
C PRO A 95 -18.63 -1.86 19.77
N SER A 96 -18.42 -3.07 20.30
CA SER A 96 -17.21 -3.43 21.07
C SER A 96 -15.98 -3.68 20.19
N GLU A 97 -16.17 -4.29 19.01
CA GLU A 97 -15.08 -4.61 18.08
C GLU A 97 -14.63 -3.37 17.32
N LEU A 98 -15.57 -2.49 16.95
CA LEU A 98 -15.26 -1.14 16.44
C LEU A 98 -14.27 -0.41 17.36
N ARG A 99 -14.49 -0.45 18.67
CA ARG A 99 -13.64 0.27 19.63
C ARG A 99 -12.24 -0.34 19.76
N LYS A 100 -12.10 -1.66 19.59
CA LYS A 100 -10.81 -2.33 19.54
C LYS A 100 -10.08 -2.06 18.22
N ALA A 101 -10.76 -2.20 17.07
CA ALA A 101 -10.21 -1.96 15.74
C ALA A 101 -9.74 -0.51 15.53
N LEU A 102 -10.49 0.47 16.06
CA LEU A 102 -10.11 1.89 16.00
C LEU A 102 -8.88 2.21 16.87
N ASN A 103 -8.72 1.55 18.02
CA ASN A 103 -7.62 1.78 18.96
C ASN A 103 -6.34 1.00 18.61
N ALA A 104 -6.48 -0.14 17.94
CA ALA A 104 -5.37 -1.05 17.62
C ALA A 104 -4.48 -0.52 16.47
N ALA A 105 -5.09 0.05 15.42
CA ALA A 105 -4.44 0.45 14.17
C ALA A 105 -3.11 1.23 14.31
N GLN A 106 -2.98 2.08 15.33
CA GLN A 106 -1.84 2.97 15.54
C GLN A 106 -0.73 2.40 16.46
N ARG A 107 -0.92 1.22 17.07
CA ARG A 107 -0.01 0.65 18.08
C ARG A 107 0.65 -0.65 17.66
N HIS A 108 1.01 -0.74 16.40
CA HIS A 108 1.51 -1.99 15.84
C HIS A 108 2.91 -1.86 15.25
N ASN A 109 3.77 -2.75 15.71
CA ASN A 109 5.11 -2.97 15.18
C ASN A 109 5.15 -4.27 14.37
N ILE A 110 4.24 -4.37 13.38
CA ILE A 110 4.06 -5.56 12.54
C ILE A 110 4.76 -5.34 11.20
N TRP A 111 5.54 -6.32 10.79
CA TRP A 111 6.35 -6.28 9.58
C TRP A 111 6.02 -7.44 8.66
N ILE A 112 6.00 -7.16 7.35
CA ILE A 112 5.95 -8.17 6.30
C ILE A 112 7.33 -8.33 5.70
N LEU A 113 7.88 -9.55 5.82
CA LEU A 113 9.16 -9.94 5.28
C LEU A 113 8.95 -10.56 3.90
N LYS A 114 9.65 -10.04 2.89
CA LYS A 114 9.53 -10.51 1.51
C LYS A 114 10.91 -10.85 0.93
N PRO A 115 11.09 -12.02 0.30
CA PRO A 115 12.31 -12.30 -0.45
C PRO A 115 12.43 -11.41 -1.70
N TRP A 116 13.66 -11.12 -2.14
CA TRP A 116 13.90 -10.17 -3.23
C TRP A 116 13.44 -10.63 -4.61
N ASN A 117 13.43 -11.94 -4.86
CA ASN A 117 13.29 -12.53 -6.19
C ASN A 117 12.35 -13.74 -6.22
N THR A 118 11.48 -13.88 -5.22
CA THR A 118 10.39 -14.85 -5.25
C THR A 118 9.10 -14.16 -5.70
N GLY A 119 8.09 -14.95 -6.05
CA GLY A 119 6.77 -14.45 -6.45
C GLY A 119 5.66 -15.31 -5.87
N ARG A 120 4.41 -14.96 -6.21
CA ARG A 120 3.20 -15.73 -5.82
C ARG A 120 3.03 -15.89 -4.30
N GLY A 121 3.55 -14.94 -3.52
CA GLY A 121 3.49 -14.98 -2.06
C GLY A 121 4.44 -15.98 -1.39
N PHE A 122 5.33 -16.64 -2.14
CA PHE A 122 6.21 -17.66 -1.59
C PHE A 122 7.34 -17.06 -0.73
N GLY A 123 7.51 -17.62 0.47
CA GLY A 123 8.54 -17.18 1.42
C GLY A 123 8.23 -15.86 2.12
N ILE A 124 7.00 -15.34 1.99
CA ILE A 124 6.56 -14.15 2.71
C ILE A 124 6.12 -14.55 4.12
N THR A 125 6.61 -13.83 5.13
CA THR A 125 6.24 -14.02 6.53
C THR A 125 5.81 -12.68 7.13
N ILE A 126 4.77 -12.70 7.96
CA ILE A 126 4.36 -11.51 8.73
C ILE A 126 4.72 -11.76 10.19
N SER A 127 5.40 -10.82 10.83
CA SER A 127 5.85 -10.98 12.21
C SER A 127 5.96 -9.64 12.93
N ASN A 128 5.68 -9.68 14.22
CA ASN A 128 5.96 -8.64 15.20
C ASN A 128 7.01 -9.08 16.22
N ASN A 129 7.74 -10.17 15.95
CA ASN A 129 8.76 -10.73 16.84
C ASN A 129 10.15 -10.47 16.25
N LEU A 130 10.92 -9.60 16.91
CA LEU A 130 12.25 -9.21 16.46
C LEU A 130 13.21 -10.40 16.34
N ASP A 131 13.20 -11.32 17.32
CA ASP A 131 14.07 -12.49 17.32
C ASP A 131 13.77 -13.42 16.14
N GLN A 132 12.47 -13.64 15.87
CA GLN A 132 12.04 -14.40 14.70
C GLN A 132 12.50 -13.73 13.40
N ILE A 133 12.33 -12.41 13.28
CA ILE A 133 12.74 -11.65 12.10
C ILE A 133 14.26 -11.77 11.87
N ILE A 134 15.07 -11.61 12.92
CA ILE A 134 16.54 -11.75 12.84
C ILE A 134 16.90 -13.16 12.36
N ARG A 135 16.26 -14.21 12.91
CA ARG A 135 16.51 -15.60 12.49
C ARG A 135 16.12 -15.87 11.04
N LEU A 136 15.04 -15.26 10.55
CA LEU A 136 14.63 -15.43 9.15
C LEU A 136 15.67 -14.85 8.18
N CYS A 137 16.41 -13.82 8.58
CA CYS A 137 17.48 -13.23 7.79
C CYS A 137 18.65 -14.19 7.53
N ASP A 138 18.84 -15.21 8.38
CA ASP A 138 19.91 -16.21 8.20
C ASP A 138 19.64 -17.13 7.00
N THR A 139 18.38 -17.20 6.52
CA THR A 139 17.96 -18.19 5.50
C THR A 139 17.84 -17.62 4.10
N ASN A 140 17.44 -16.35 3.96
CA ASN A 140 17.15 -15.73 2.68
C ASN A 140 17.46 -14.22 2.70
N PRO A 141 17.82 -13.62 1.55
CA PRO A 141 17.80 -12.18 1.37
C PRO A 141 16.37 -11.64 1.45
N LEU A 142 16.09 -10.84 2.48
CA LEU A 142 14.76 -10.31 2.75
C LEU A 142 14.73 -8.78 2.71
N ILE A 143 13.57 -8.23 2.40
CA ILE A 143 13.18 -6.88 2.82
C ILE A 143 12.18 -6.99 3.97
N ALA A 144 12.20 -6.05 4.91
CA ALA A 144 11.17 -5.86 5.91
C ALA A 144 10.40 -4.58 5.60
N SER A 145 9.13 -4.70 5.28
CA SER A 145 8.23 -3.57 5.04
C SER A 145 7.22 -3.46 6.17
N ARG A 146 6.84 -2.23 6.56
CA ARG A 146 5.71 -2.01 7.48
C ARG A 146 4.48 -2.74 6.91
N TYR A 147 3.83 -3.53 7.76
CA TYR A 147 2.56 -4.16 7.40
C TYR A 147 1.43 -3.13 7.44
N VAL A 148 0.51 -3.18 6.47
CA VAL A 148 -0.69 -2.33 6.47
C VAL A 148 -1.66 -2.87 7.53
N THR A 149 -1.76 -2.15 8.64
CA THR A 149 -2.55 -2.56 9.81
C THR A 149 -3.97 -2.01 9.82
N ASP A 150 -4.24 -0.95 9.06
CA ASP A 150 -5.57 -0.35 8.91
C ASP A 150 -5.97 -0.23 7.43
N PRO A 151 -6.11 -1.37 6.72
CA PRO A 151 -6.50 -1.37 5.33
C PRO A 151 -7.95 -0.91 5.16
N VAL A 152 -8.27 -0.33 4.01
CA VAL A 152 -9.66 -0.24 3.54
C VAL A 152 -10.14 -1.66 3.22
N LEU A 153 -11.25 -2.06 3.83
CA LEU A 153 -11.82 -3.39 3.66
C LEU A 153 -12.93 -3.39 2.62
N PHE A 154 -13.20 -4.55 2.04
CA PHE A 154 -14.35 -4.77 1.17
C PHE A 154 -15.22 -5.85 1.78
N TYR A 155 -16.50 -5.55 1.98
CA TYR A 155 -17.45 -6.53 2.48
C TYR A 155 -17.88 -7.48 1.37
N ARG A 156 -17.76 -8.78 1.64
CA ARG A 156 -18.15 -9.88 0.76
C ARG A 156 -19.38 -10.58 1.32
N ASP A 157 -20.52 -10.42 0.65
CA ASP A 157 -21.79 -11.04 1.04
C ASP A 157 -21.70 -12.57 1.08
N ASP A 158 -20.91 -13.16 0.17
CA ASP A 158 -20.70 -14.61 0.10
C ASP A 158 -19.93 -15.19 1.30
N LEU A 159 -19.17 -14.35 2.01
CA LEU A 159 -18.45 -14.74 3.23
C LEU A 159 -19.08 -14.16 4.50
N ASN A 160 -20.05 -13.26 4.36
CA ASN A 160 -20.57 -12.43 5.45
C ASN A 160 -19.43 -11.78 6.27
N ALA A 161 -18.43 -11.24 5.57
CA ALA A 161 -17.19 -10.76 6.18
C ALA A 161 -16.54 -9.60 5.42
N SER A 162 -15.83 -8.74 6.14
CA SER A 162 -14.99 -7.66 5.61
C SER A 162 -13.58 -8.18 5.36
N VAL A 163 -13.12 -8.18 4.11
CA VAL A 163 -11.86 -8.79 3.71
C VAL A 163 -10.86 -7.77 3.17
N LYS A 164 -9.57 -8.10 3.25
CA LYS A 164 -8.53 -7.36 2.53
C LYS A 164 -8.71 -7.53 1.02
N PHE A 165 -8.33 -6.51 0.28
CA PHE A 165 -8.16 -6.60 -1.16
C PHE A 165 -6.97 -5.77 -1.62
N ASP A 166 -6.40 -6.16 -2.74
CA ASP A 166 -5.44 -5.34 -3.45
C ASP A 166 -5.97 -5.02 -4.85
N VAL A 167 -5.44 -3.95 -5.42
CA VAL A 167 -5.75 -3.44 -6.75
C VAL A 167 -4.50 -3.52 -7.61
N ARG A 168 -4.64 -4.13 -8.78
CA ARG A 168 -3.59 -4.21 -9.79
C ARG A 168 -3.92 -3.35 -10.99
N TYR A 169 -3.11 -2.33 -11.24
CA TYR A 169 -3.15 -1.53 -12.48
C TYR A 169 -2.10 -2.02 -13.47
N VAL A 170 -2.47 -2.08 -14.75
CA VAL A 170 -1.51 -2.30 -15.85
C VAL A 170 -1.04 -0.96 -16.38
N ILE A 171 0.28 -0.78 -16.43
CA ILE A 171 0.94 0.46 -16.84
C ILE A 171 1.81 0.23 -18.07
N LEU A 172 1.70 1.12 -19.04
CA LEU A 172 2.49 1.11 -20.26
C LEU A 172 3.47 2.29 -20.26
N LEU A 173 4.76 1.98 -20.24
CA LEU A 173 5.82 2.96 -20.39
C LEU A 173 6.24 2.99 -21.87
N ARG A 174 5.85 4.06 -22.57
CA ARG A 174 6.18 4.24 -23.99
C ARG A 174 7.50 4.96 -24.20
N SER A 175 7.87 5.87 -23.31
CA SER A 175 9.13 6.62 -23.40
C SER A 175 9.55 7.14 -22.02
N VAL A 176 10.86 7.21 -21.77
CA VAL A 176 11.47 7.78 -20.56
C VAL A 176 11.77 9.27 -20.77
N HIS A 177 12.20 9.67 -21.97
CA HIS A 177 12.56 11.05 -22.28
C HIS A 177 12.05 11.46 -23.68
N PRO A 178 10.95 12.22 -23.80
CA PRO A 178 10.07 12.65 -22.70
C PRO A 178 9.35 11.46 -22.04
N LEU A 179 8.95 11.59 -20.77
CA LEU A 179 8.19 10.55 -20.08
C LEU A 179 6.80 10.45 -20.72
N LYS A 180 6.44 9.26 -21.20
CA LYS A 180 5.13 8.96 -21.78
C LYS A 180 4.58 7.71 -21.11
N LEU A 181 3.57 7.90 -20.26
CA LEU A 181 3.03 6.87 -19.39
C LEU A 181 1.53 6.72 -19.61
N PHE A 182 1.06 5.49 -19.69
CA PHE A 182 -0.36 5.17 -19.86
C PHE A 182 -0.77 4.13 -18.82
N VAL A 183 -2.03 4.17 -18.43
CA VAL A 183 -2.65 3.19 -17.52
C VAL A 183 -3.85 2.57 -18.21
N SER A 184 -4.05 1.27 -18.04
CA SER A 184 -5.26 0.61 -18.53
C SER A 184 -6.48 1.11 -17.76
N ASN A 185 -7.57 1.36 -18.47
CA ASN A 185 -8.85 1.72 -17.86
C ASN A 185 -9.47 0.55 -17.07
N VAL A 186 -8.95 -0.66 -17.24
CA VAL A 186 -9.33 -1.84 -16.47
C VAL A 186 -8.25 -2.14 -15.43
N PHE A 187 -8.66 -2.15 -14.16
CA PHE A 187 -7.85 -2.64 -13.05
C PHE A 187 -8.38 -3.98 -12.53
N TRP A 188 -7.49 -4.74 -11.87
CA TRP A 188 -7.76 -6.10 -11.44
C TRP A 188 -7.79 -6.19 -9.92
N LEU A 189 -8.86 -6.77 -9.41
CA LEU A 189 -9.02 -6.98 -7.98
C LEU A 189 -8.59 -8.38 -7.59
N ARG A 190 -8.04 -8.46 -6.38
CA ARG A 190 -7.63 -9.68 -5.70
C ARG A 190 -8.07 -9.57 -4.25
N PHE A 191 -8.97 -10.47 -3.84
CA PHE A 191 -9.58 -10.46 -2.52
C PHE A 191 -8.99 -11.57 -1.64
N ALA A 192 -8.90 -11.29 -0.35
CA ALA A 192 -8.73 -12.31 0.67
C ALA A 192 -10.01 -13.17 0.79
N ASN A 193 -9.87 -14.36 1.37
CA ASN A 193 -10.94 -15.35 1.52
C ASN A 193 -11.43 -15.49 2.97
N GLN A 194 -10.88 -14.71 3.89
CA GLN A 194 -11.31 -14.66 5.29
C GLN A 194 -11.34 -13.21 5.79
N SER A 195 -12.13 -12.99 6.85
CA SER A 195 -12.21 -11.70 7.51
C SER A 195 -10.82 -11.21 7.93
N PHE A 196 -10.55 -9.93 7.68
CA PHE A 196 -9.32 -9.31 8.13
C PHE A 196 -9.29 -9.22 9.66
N ASP A 197 -8.11 -9.46 10.22
CA ASP A 197 -7.79 -9.25 11.63
C ASP A 197 -6.26 -9.10 11.75
N LEU A 198 -5.78 -8.63 12.89
CA LEU A 198 -4.36 -8.47 13.22
C LEU A 198 -3.87 -9.57 14.18
N ASN A 199 -4.37 -10.78 13.98
CA ASN A 199 -3.94 -11.99 14.66
C ASN A 199 -3.77 -13.14 13.67
N ASP A 200 -3.12 -14.22 14.13
CA ASP A 200 -2.90 -15.43 13.33
C ASP A 200 -2.23 -15.13 11.98
N PHE A 201 -1.04 -14.52 12.05
CA PHE A 201 -0.31 -14.03 10.87
C PHE A 201 0.10 -15.12 9.85
N ASP A 202 0.03 -16.39 10.25
CA ASP A 202 0.26 -17.54 9.38
C ASP A 202 -0.99 -17.91 8.54
N ASN A 203 -2.14 -17.31 8.84
CA ASN A 203 -3.38 -17.52 8.11
C ASN A 203 -3.35 -16.86 6.73
N TYR A 204 -3.10 -17.68 5.72
CA TYR A 204 -3.00 -17.22 4.33
C TYR A 204 -4.28 -16.55 3.84
N GLY A 205 -5.44 -17.16 4.11
CA GLY A 205 -6.74 -16.71 3.62
C GLY A 205 -7.15 -15.32 4.13
N ARG A 206 -6.57 -14.90 5.27
CA ARG A 206 -6.79 -13.60 5.90
C ARG A 206 -5.83 -12.51 5.40
N HIS A 207 -4.54 -12.82 5.36
CA HIS A 207 -3.51 -11.78 5.21
C HIS A 207 -3.05 -11.56 3.75
N PHE A 208 -3.24 -12.56 2.90
CA PHE A 208 -2.87 -12.55 1.49
C PHE A 208 -4.11 -12.46 0.60
N THR A 209 -3.92 -11.95 -0.61
CA THR A 209 -4.98 -11.69 -1.61
C THR A 209 -4.76 -12.48 -2.90
N VAL A 210 -3.61 -13.16 -3.04
CA VAL A 210 -3.24 -13.95 -4.22
C VAL A 210 -3.82 -15.36 -4.12
N MET A 211 -5.10 -15.52 -4.42
CA MET A 211 -5.80 -16.80 -4.28
C MET A 211 -5.70 -17.72 -5.49
N ASN A 212 -5.23 -17.21 -6.63
CA ASN A 212 -5.25 -17.94 -7.91
C ASN A 212 -4.11 -18.95 -8.14
N TYR A 213 -3.22 -19.16 -7.16
CA TYR A 213 -2.07 -20.06 -7.28
C TYR A 213 -2.06 -21.20 -6.25
N ARG A 214 -3.09 -21.32 -5.40
CA ARG A 214 -3.24 -22.42 -4.44
C ARG A 214 -4.51 -23.19 -4.76
N GLU A 215 -4.42 -24.52 -4.78
CA GLU A 215 -5.52 -25.40 -5.18
C GLU A 215 -6.70 -25.36 -4.20
N ASP A 216 -6.43 -25.06 -2.93
CA ASP A 216 -7.40 -24.97 -1.84
C ASP A 216 -8.05 -23.59 -1.70
N GLN A 217 -7.72 -22.63 -2.59
CA GLN A 217 -8.20 -21.26 -2.51
C GLN A 217 -9.03 -20.88 -3.72
N GLU A 218 -10.21 -20.31 -3.48
CA GLU A 218 -11.08 -19.82 -4.54
C GLU A 218 -10.73 -18.37 -4.90
N LEU A 219 -10.62 -18.08 -6.20
CA LEU A 219 -10.44 -16.72 -6.69
C LEU A 219 -11.80 -16.06 -6.88
N LYS A 220 -12.13 -15.07 -6.03
CA LYS A 220 -13.26 -14.18 -6.29
C LYS A 220 -12.94 -13.23 -7.45
N HIS A 221 -13.77 -13.25 -8.48
CA HIS A 221 -13.68 -12.34 -9.61
C HIS A 221 -14.82 -11.32 -9.56
N ILE A 222 -14.48 -10.03 -9.59
CA ILE A 222 -15.39 -8.89 -9.75
C ILE A 222 -14.76 -7.96 -10.78
N ASN A 223 -15.54 -7.48 -11.74
CA ASN A 223 -15.07 -6.52 -12.75
C ASN A 223 -14.87 -5.13 -12.13
N CYS A 224 -13.98 -4.30 -12.67
CA CYS A 224 -13.69 -2.98 -12.10
C CYS A 224 -14.93 -2.09 -12.01
N ASP A 225 -15.77 -2.06 -13.04
CA ASP A 225 -16.97 -1.20 -13.06
C ASP A 225 -18.01 -1.63 -12.02
N GLU A 226 -18.19 -2.95 -11.87
CA GLU A 226 -19.06 -3.54 -10.84
C GLU A 226 -18.52 -3.25 -9.43
N PHE A 227 -17.21 -3.42 -9.23
CA PHE A 227 -16.57 -3.11 -7.98
C PHE A 227 -16.71 -1.64 -7.60
N ILE A 228 -16.57 -0.70 -8.54
CA ILE A 228 -16.74 0.73 -8.25
C ILE A 228 -18.13 0.99 -7.69
N GLN A 229 -19.17 0.46 -8.33
CA GLN A 229 -20.55 0.61 -7.86
C GLN A 229 -20.74 0.01 -6.46
N MET A 230 -20.23 -1.21 -6.23
CA MET A 230 -20.31 -1.86 -4.93
C MET A 230 -19.53 -1.08 -3.86
N PHE A 231 -18.32 -0.62 -4.18
CA PHE A 231 -17.47 0.12 -3.27
C PHE A 231 -18.13 1.44 -2.85
N GLU A 232 -18.68 2.20 -3.79
CA GLU A 232 -19.36 3.47 -3.49
C GLU A 232 -20.66 3.25 -2.70
N GLN A 233 -21.33 2.10 -2.85
CA GLN A 233 -22.44 1.73 -1.95
C GLN A 233 -21.96 1.39 -0.53
N GLN A 234 -20.79 0.75 -0.40
CA GLN A 234 -20.21 0.42 0.92
C GLN A 234 -19.57 1.64 1.61
N TYR A 235 -19.14 2.64 0.83
CA TYR A 235 -18.53 3.89 1.28
C TYR A 235 -19.22 5.11 0.62
N PRO A 236 -20.47 5.45 0.98
CA PRO A 236 -21.26 6.47 0.27
C PRO A 236 -20.67 7.89 0.26
N SER A 237 -19.78 8.21 1.20
CA SER A 237 -19.09 9.50 1.26
C SER A 237 -17.78 9.55 0.47
N VAL A 238 -17.42 8.47 -0.24
CA VAL A 238 -16.17 8.35 -1.00
C VAL A 238 -16.47 7.96 -2.44
N ALA A 239 -16.13 8.84 -3.37
CA ALA A 239 -16.16 8.52 -4.81
C ALA A 239 -14.86 7.81 -5.22
N TRP A 240 -14.96 6.70 -5.94
CA TRP A 240 -13.79 5.95 -6.43
C TRP A 240 -12.91 6.80 -7.34
N SER A 241 -13.50 7.70 -8.12
CA SER A 241 -12.77 8.62 -9.00
C SER A 241 -11.74 9.47 -8.26
N SER A 242 -11.99 9.82 -7.00
CA SER A 242 -11.02 10.55 -6.16
C SER A 242 -9.82 9.67 -5.80
N ILE A 243 -10.07 8.43 -5.35
CA ILE A 243 -9.03 7.44 -5.05
C ILE A 243 -8.20 7.14 -6.30
N GLN A 244 -8.87 6.96 -7.45
CA GLN A 244 -8.20 6.68 -8.71
C GLN A 244 -7.31 7.85 -9.16
N ALA A 245 -7.74 9.10 -8.94
CA ALA A 245 -6.91 10.27 -9.21
C ALA A 245 -5.64 10.29 -8.35
N ASP A 246 -5.74 9.92 -7.06
CA ASP A 246 -4.58 9.82 -6.16
C ASP A 246 -3.63 8.69 -6.59
N ILE A 247 -4.18 7.55 -6.98
CA ILE A 247 -3.39 6.45 -7.58
C ILE A 247 -2.66 6.95 -8.83
N PHE A 248 -3.34 7.65 -9.74
CA PHE A 248 -2.71 8.13 -10.98
C PHE A 248 -1.58 9.13 -10.73
N ARG A 249 -1.73 10.04 -9.76
CA ARG A 249 -0.64 10.94 -9.32
C ARG A 249 0.56 10.16 -8.80
N LEU A 250 0.32 9.22 -7.89
CA LEU A 250 1.32 8.31 -7.35
C LEU A 250 2.07 7.56 -8.46
N LEU A 251 1.36 7.08 -9.47
CA LEU A 251 1.96 6.36 -10.60
C LEU A 251 2.91 7.25 -11.40
N VAL A 252 2.50 8.50 -11.67
CA VAL A 252 3.36 9.49 -12.32
C VAL A 252 4.60 9.77 -11.48
N ASP A 253 4.45 9.94 -10.16
CA ASP A 253 5.57 10.22 -9.25
C ASP A 253 6.58 9.07 -9.21
N ILE A 254 6.10 7.82 -9.17
CA ILE A 254 6.95 6.62 -9.23
C ILE A 254 7.80 6.62 -10.49
N PHE A 255 7.20 6.76 -11.66
CA PHE A 255 7.92 6.66 -12.93
C PHE A 255 8.78 7.88 -13.20
N THR A 256 8.34 9.08 -12.79
CA THR A 256 9.17 10.29 -12.83
C THR A 256 10.44 10.07 -12.01
N THR A 257 10.29 9.58 -10.78
CA THR A 257 11.42 9.27 -9.88
C THR A 257 12.32 8.20 -10.48
N ALA A 258 11.74 7.09 -10.97
CA ALA A 258 12.48 5.99 -11.57
C ALA A 258 13.31 6.44 -12.77
N CYS A 259 12.81 7.38 -13.56
CA CYS A 259 13.49 7.92 -14.73
C CYS A 259 14.53 9.01 -14.41
N THR A 260 14.64 9.49 -13.15
CA THR A 260 15.61 10.54 -12.78
C THR A 260 17.06 10.05 -12.63
N HIS A 261 17.29 8.74 -12.56
CA HIS A 261 18.60 8.16 -12.36
C HIS A 261 18.95 7.17 -13.47
N PRO A 262 20.23 7.10 -13.90
CA PRO A 262 20.67 6.11 -14.87
C PRO A 262 20.66 4.70 -14.27
N ALA A 263 20.76 3.70 -15.15
CA ALA A 263 21.01 2.33 -14.75
C ALA A 263 22.28 2.23 -13.88
N PRO A 264 22.31 1.36 -12.85
CA PRO A 264 21.28 0.41 -12.46
C PRO A 264 20.23 0.96 -11.48
N LYS A 265 20.33 2.24 -11.08
CA LYS A 265 19.48 2.83 -10.03
C LYS A 265 18.07 3.21 -10.51
N GLY A 266 17.93 3.49 -11.79
CA GLY A 266 16.67 3.91 -12.41
C GLY A 266 16.48 3.35 -13.82
N ILE A 267 15.40 3.79 -14.46
CA ILE A 267 15.00 3.40 -15.81
C ILE A 267 15.65 4.36 -16.80
N THR A 268 16.52 3.83 -17.66
CA THR A 268 17.25 4.64 -18.65
C THR A 268 16.49 4.74 -19.96
N ALA A 269 16.60 5.90 -20.63
CA ALA A 269 16.01 6.11 -21.93
C ALA A 269 16.63 5.19 -22.99
N SER A 270 15.78 4.52 -23.75
CA SER A 270 16.15 3.74 -24.92
C SER A 270 15.04 3.90 -25.96
N PRO A 271 15.32 4.47 -27.15
CA PRO A 271 14.31 4.69 -28.18
C PRO A 271 13.59 3.41 -28.62
N GLN A 272 14.27 2.27 -28.55
CA GLN A 272 13.76 0.95 -28.92
C GLN A 272 13.00 0.24 -27.80
N SER A 273 12.99 0.79 -26.59
CA SER A 273 12.38 0.13 -25.44
C SER A 273 10.96 0.64 -25.19
N ARG A 274 10.08 -0.31 -24.90
CA ARG A 274 8.72 -0.14 -24.41
C ARG A 274 8.52 -1.15 -23.29
N ALA A 275 7.71 -0.84 -22.29
CA ALA A 275 7.50 -1.76 -21.19
C ALA A 275 6.05 -1.79 -20.72
N LEU A 276 5.61 -2.99 -20.36
CA LEU A 276 4.36 -3.25 -19.66
C LEU A 276 4.72 -3.67 -18.24
N TYR A 277 4.15 -2.94 -17.28
CA TYR A 277 4.26 -3.22 -15.85
C TYR A 277 2.88 -3.53 -15.28
N ALA A 278 2.83 -4.26 -14.16
CA ALA A 278 1.67 -4.27 -13.27
C ALA A 278 2.07 -3.74 -11.91
N ILE A 279 1.28 -2.82 -11.37
CA ILE A 279 1.51 -2.23 -10.05
C ILE A 279 0.45 -2.75 -9.11
N ASP A 280 0.93 -3.31 -8.01
CA ASP A 280 0.10 -3.91 -6.98
C ASP A 280 0.09 -2.97 -5.78
N LEU A 281 -1.11 -2.50 -5.43
CA LEU A 281 -1.30 -1.57 -4.32
C LEU A 281 -2.49 -1.99 -3.46
N MET A 282 -2.49 -1.53 -2.22
CA MET A 282 -3.63 -1.60 -1.31
C MET A 282 -4.04 -0.18 -0.93
N LEU A 283 -5.21 -0.06 -0.33
CA LEU A 283 -5.69 1.19 0.24
C LEU A 283 -5.60 1.08 1.77
N GLU A 284 -5.06 2.09 2.42
CA GLU A 284 -5.03 2.20 3.88
C GLU A 284 -5.73 3.48 4.35
N TRP A 285 -6.20 3.47 5.59
CA TRP A 285 -6.72 4.67 6.23
C TRP A 285 -5.58 5.51 6.79
N SER A 286 -5.55 6.79 6.40
CA SER A 286 -4.68 7.82 6.99
C SER A 286 -5.52 8.79 7.81
N SER A 287 -4.97 9.31 8.91
CA SER A 287 -5.65 10.31 9.76
C SER A 287 -5.13 11.71 9.44
N ASP A 288 -6.04 12.66 9.14
CA ASP A 288 -5.73 14.08 8.84
C ASP A 288 -5.24 14.89 10.07
N GLY A 289 -4.43 14.30 10.95
CA GLY A 289 -4.04 14.97 12.20
C GLY A 289 -2.93 14.34 13.03
N SER A 290 -2.46 13.15 12.68
CA SER A 290 -1.18 12.62 13.15
C SER A 290 -0.10 13.17 12.22
N GLY A 291 0.81 13.99 12.75
CA GLY A 291 1.86 14.69 11.98
C GLY A 291 2.93 13.79 11.37
N GLU A 292 2.56 12.74 10.62
CA GLU A 292 3.51 11.87 9.91
C GLU A 292 3.34 11.91 8.37
N GLY A 293 2.34 12.63 7.85
CA GLY A 293 2.16 12.91 6.42
C GLY A 293 1.56 14.29 6.22
N ASP A 294 2.32 15.17 5.57
CA ASP A 294 1.92 16.47 5.03
C ASP A 294 1.44 17.58 6.00
N ALA A 295 2.41 18.27 6.61
CA ALA A 295 2.18 19.51 7.37
C ALA A 295 1.86 20.74 6.49
N ASN A 296 1.71 20.61 5.16
CA ASN A 296 1.63 21.76 4.25
C ASN A 296 0.24 22.10 3.72
N ILE A 297 -0.81 21.34 4.04
CA ILE A 297 -2.20 21.78 3.83
C ILE A 297 -2.87 21.93 5.18
N GLY A 298 -2.48 22.99 5.89
CA GLY A 298 -3.08 23.39 7.15
C GLY A 298 -4.53 23.84 6.96
N LEU A 299 -5.47 22.91 6.85
CA LEU A 299 -6.88 23.15 7.15
C LEU A 299 -7.06 23.09 8.68
N LYS A 300 -6.46 24.04 9.38
CA LYS A 300 -6.71 24.25 10.81
C LYS A 300 -8.20 24.53 11.02
N GLY A 301 -8.91 23.58 11.66
CA GLY A 301 -10.29 23.78 12.12
C GLY A 301 -11.33 22.74 11.65
N LEU A 302 -10.96 21.79 10.78
CA LEU A 302 -11.84 20.65 10.44
C LEU A 302 -11.65 19.50 11.43
N PRO A 303 -12.72 18.72 11.75
CA PRO A 303 -12.58 17.52 12.56
C PRO A 303 -11.60 16.55 11.89
N ALA A 304 -10.73 15.91 12.67
CA ALA A 304 -9.83 14.88 12.17
C ALA A 304 -10.70 13.76 11.57
N THR A 305 -10.60 13.59 10.24
CA THR A 305 -11.32 12.56 9.48
C THR A 305 -10.30 11.63 8.84
N HIS A 306 -10.71 10.39 8.58
CA HIS A 306 -9.85 9.42 7.91
C HIS A 306 -9.98 9.56 6.39
N ARG A 307 -8.85 9.61 5.71
CA ARG A 307 -8.77 9.54 4.25
C ARG A 307 -8.24 8.19 3.80
N ILE A 308 -8.55 7.85 2.56
CA ILE A 308 -8.00 6.68 1.91
C ILE A 308 -6.69 7.09 1.24
N SER A 309 -5.62 6.35 1.50
CA SER A 309 -4.31 6.55 0.90
C SER A 309 -3.84 5.28 0.20
N PRO A 310 -3.38 5.35 -1.06
CA PRO A 310 -2.83 4.20 -1.76
C PRO A 310 -1.41 3.85 -1.29
N VAL A 311 -1.15 2.56 -1.07
CA VAL A 311 0.14 2.02 -0.63
C VAL A 311 0.63 0.98 -1.64
N VAL A 312 1.78 1.24 -2.27
CA VAL A 312 2.37 0.34 -3.27
C VAL A 312 3.16 -0.77 -2.61
N PHE A 313 2.91 -2.00 -3.03
CA PHE A 313 3.60 -3.18 -2.51
C PHE A 313 4.70 -3.68 -3.44
N GLU A 314 4.44 -3.70 -4.73
CA GLU A 314 5.37 -4.18 -5.75
C GLU A 314 5.02 -3.64 -7.13
N ILE A 315 6.04 -3.60 -8.00
CA ILE A 315 5.91 -3.28 -9.42
C ILE A 315 6.49 -4.46 -10.19
N ASN A 316 5.64 -5.16 -10.91
CA ASN A 316 5.96 -6.35 -11.66
C ASN A 316 6.29 -5.99 -13.10
N TYR A 317 7.51 -6.33 -13.54
CA TYR A 317 7.84 -6.35 -14.96
C TYR A 317 7.35 -7.67 -15.58
N SER A 318 6.76 -7.62 -16.77
CA SER A 318 6.18 -8.79 -17.46
C SER A 318 5.18 -9.57 -16.57
N PRO A 319 4.10 -8.92 -16.10
CA PRO A 319 3.11 -9.53 -15.24
C PRO A 319 2.31 -10.66 -15.92
N ASP A 320 1.70 -11.53 -15.12
CA ASP A 320 0.74 -12.53 -15.59
C ASP A 320 -0.53 -11.83 -16.11
N CYS A 321 -0.75 -11.92 -17.42
CA CYS A 321 -1.91 -11.37 -18.12
C CYS A 321 -2.96 -12.42 -18.51
N ARG A 322 -2.91 -13.65 -17.97
CA ARG A 322 -3.86 -14.72 -18.35
C ARG A 322 -5.31 -14.32 -18.15
N ARG A 323 -5.62 -13.66 -17.02
CA ARG A 323 -6.97 -13.13 -16.75
C ARG A 323 -7.32 -12.00 -17.73
N ALA A 324 -6.39 -11.10 -18.01
CA ALA A 324 -6.61 -10.03 -18.97
C ALA A 324 -7.00 -10.57 -20.35
N CYS A 325 -6.26 -11.54 -20.88
CA CYS A 325 -6.60 -12.15 -22.16
C CYS A 325 -7.92 -12.95 -22.12
N LYS A 326 -8.27 -13.55 -20.98
CA LYS A 326 -9.52 -14.33 -20.83
C LYS A 326 -10.75 -13.42 -20.88
N TYR A 327 -10.74 -12.30 -20.15
CA TYR A 327 -11.90 -11.42 -20.03
C TYR A 327 -11.90 -10.27 -21.05
N TYR A 328 -10.73 -9.92 -21.58
CA TYR A 328 -10.53 -8.87 -22.58
C TYR A 328 -9.66 -9.42 -23.73
N PRO A 329 -10.24 -10.12 -24.72
CA PRO A 329 -9.48 -10.76 -25.80
C PRO A 329 -8.57 -9.80 -26.58
N GLU A 330 -8.99 -8.55 -26.73
CA GLU A 330 -8.23 -7.48 -27.42
C GLU A 330 -7.11 -6.86 -26.55
N PHE A 331 -6.91 -7.35 -25.32
CA PHE A 331 -5.96 -6.75 -24.36
C PHE A 331 -4.57 -6.52 -24.96
N PHE A 332 -3.99 -7.52 -25.61
CA PHE A 332 -2.67 -7.34 -26.23
C PHE A 332 -2.74 -6.47 -27.48
N ASN A 333 -3.81 -6.52 -28.27
CA ASN A 333 -3.97 -5.63 -29.43
C ASN A 333 -3.97 -4.15 -28.98
N HIS A 334 -4.65 -3.85 -27.88
CA HIS A 334 -4.64 -2.55 -27.23
C HIS A 334 -3.24 -2.16 -26.70
N VAL A 335 -2.54 -3.07 -26.03
CA VAL A 335 -1.15 -2.85 -25.55
C VAL A 335 -0.22 -2.55 -26.73
N PHE A 336 -0.28 -3.34 -27.79
CA PHE A 336 0.56 -3.16 -28.99
C PHE A 336 0.21 -1.87 -29.73
N GLY A 337 -1.08 -1.58 -29.87
CA GLY A 337 -1.57 -0.32 -30.45
C GLY A 337 -0.98 0.89 -29.73
N CYS A 338 -1.08 0.91 -28.40
CA CYS A 338 -0.60 2.02 -27.57
C CYS A 338 0.93 2.14 -27.57
N LEU A 339 1.67 1.03 -27.44
CA LEU A 339 3.13 1.07 -27.29
C LEU A 339 3.89 1.25 -28.62
N PHE A 340 3.37 0.70 -29.72
CA PHE A 340 4.12 0.52 -30.96
C PHE A 340 3.45 1.09 -32.21
N LEU A 341 2.13 1.24 -32.23
CA LEU A 341 1.42 1.75 -33.42
C LEU A 341 0.99 3.21 -33.29
N ASP A 342 1.27 3.84 -32.14
CA ASP A 342 0.84 5.20 -31.80
C ASP A 342 -0.68 5.41 -31.95
N ASP A 343 -1.45 4.35 -31.72
CA ASP A 343 -2.92 4.43 -31.68
C ASP A 343 -3.37 5.33 -30.51
N PRO A 344 -4.48 6.09 -30.68
CA PRO A 344 -5.03 6.93 -29.61
C PRO A 344 -5.36 6.13 -28.34
N PRO A 345 -5.13 6.67 -27.12
CA PRO A 345 -5.37 5.94 -25.87
C PRO A 345 -6.81 5.42 -25.73
N GLU A 346 -7.79 6.18 -26.21
CA GLU A 346 -9.22 5.83 -26.17
C GLU A 346 -9.49 4.55 -26.99
N LYS A 347 -8.83 4.42 -28.15
CA LYS A 347 -8.91 3.22 -29.01
C LYS A 347 -8.25 2.01 -28.33
N CYS A 348 -7.23 2.24 -27.50
CA CYS A 348 -6.51 1.20 -26.78
C CYS A 348 -7.08 0.90 -25.39
N ASN A 349 -8.22 1.49 -25.00
CA ASN A 349 -8.73 1.38 -23.63
C ASN A 349 -7.68 1.73 -22.55
N MET A 350 -6.93 2.80 -22.82
CA MET A 350 -5.89 3.35 -21.96
C MET A 350 -6.20 4.82 -21.65
N THR A 351 -5.71 5.29 -20.51
CA THR A 351 -5.63 6.72 -20.17
C THR A 351 -4.16 7.14 -20.21
N GLN A 352 -3.85 8.23 -20.91
CA GLN A 352 -2.52 8.84 -20.84
C GLN A 352 -2.37 9.60 -19.52
N LEU A 353 -1.31 9.33 -18.78
CA LEU A 353 -1.01 9.99 -17.51
C LEU A 353 -0.11 11.21 -17.68
N VAL A 354 0.93 11.10 -18.53
CA VAL A 354 1.89 12.16 -18.88
C VAL A 354 2.38 12.06 -20.32
#